data_AF-A0A842RJ81-F1
#
_entry.id   AF-A0A842RJ81-F1
#
_cell.length_a   1.000
_cell.length_b   1.000
_cell.length_c   1.000
_cell.angle_alpha   90.00
_cell.angle_beta   90.00
_cell.angle_gamma   90.00
#
_symmetry.space_group_name_H-M   'P 1'
#
loop_
_entity.id
_entity.type
_entity.pdbx_description
1 polymer ?
#
loop_
_entity_poly.entity_id
_entity_poly.type
_entity_poly.pdbx_seq_one_letter_code
_entity_poly.pdbx_strand_id
1 'polypeptide(L)'
;DNVITQIQLERVLAPNGPTYGHLIRPSDRERPKKILFINCVGSRDLRSNEYCSVVCCNLSVKNSKLVISEHPDTEIVVCYIDMRNCGKDYEEYYRRARNSGIIFMKGLVGNIEEDPETKNLIVQMEPVGTDTIIEMEFDMVVLSSASLPSQGTVEIASVMNMERSPDGFLKEFHARLDPISTKVPGVYLAGSCQGQKGIDKAVGQAKGAASSAGIPMGKGEYTMELIRATPSDERCAKCYKCIEACPYSAISINENGNLVVDIISCRGCGTCAAQCPSNAIELRYYRDVQYMAYIDEFLPIED
;
A
#
# COMPACT_ATOMS: atom_id res chain seq x y z
N ASP A 1 8.17 27.93 5.34
CA ASP A 1 8.85 27.30 4.17
C ASP A 1 9.94 26.28 4.48
N ASN A 2 10.65 26.37 5.62
CA ASN A 2 11.79 25.49 5.93
C ASN A 2 11.42 24.10 6.51
N VAL A 3 10.14 23.74 6.40
CA VAL A 3 9.64 22.40 6.72
C VAL A 3 9.56 21.61 5.43
N ILE A 4 10.40 20.59 5.28
CA ILE A 4 10.47 19.75 4.07
C ILE A 4 10.21 18.29 4.40
N THR A 5 9.87 17.49 3.41
CA THR A 5 9.76 16.03 3.52
C THR A 5 11.10 15.35 3.25
N GLN A 6 11.24 14.10 3.70
CA GLN A 6 12.39 13.25 3.34
C GLN A 6 12.62 13.16 1.83
N ILE A 7 11.56 13.08 1.03
CA ILE A 7 11.67 12.98 -0.43
C ILE A 7 12.22 14.29 -1.02
N GLN A 8 11.79 15.44 -0.50
CA GLN A 8 12.37 16.73 -0.90
C GLN A 8 13.85 16.81 -0.50
N LEU A 9 14.21 16.36 0.71
CA LEU A 9 15.61 16.30 1.14
C LEU A 9 16.45 15.39 0.23
N GLU A 10 15.93 14.21 -0.17
CA GLU A 10 16.62 13.34 -1.14
C GLU A 10 16.89 14.07 -2.47
N ARG A 11 15.95 14.89 -2.95
CA ARG A 11 16.17 15.69 -4.15
C ARG A 11 17.17 16.82 -3.92
N VAL A 12 17.19 17.44 -2.74
CA VAL A 12 18.19 18.46 -2.38
C VAL A 12 19.60 17.86 -2.29
N LEU A 13 19.74 16.66 -1.70
CA LEU A 13 21.03 15.99 -1.55
C LEU A 13 21.51 15.29 -2.85
N ALA A 14 20.62 15.06 -3.81
CA ALA A 14 20.99 14.39 -5.06
C ALA A 14 21.88 15.29 -5.95
N PRO A 15 22.99 14.76 -6.51
CA PRO A 15 23.82 15.50 -7.46
C PRO A 15 23.08 15.94 -8.73
N ASN A 16 22.09 15.15 -9.16
CA ASN A 16 21.17 15.48 -10.26
C ASN A 16 19.87 16.16 -9.77
N GLY A 17 19.91 16.71 -8.56
CA GLY A 17 18.84 17.42 -7.90
C GLY A 17 18.71 18.87 -8.34
N PRO A 18 17.61 19.55 -7.99
CA PRO A 18 17.41 20.97 -8.28
C PRO A 18 18.46 21.89 -7.62
N THR A 19 19.17 21.41 -6.61
CA THR A 19 20.21 22.14 -5.87
C THR A 19 21.61 21.57 -6.11
N TYR A 20 21.79 20.66 -7.08
CA TYR A 20 23.08 20.04 -7.42
C TYR A 20 23.80 19.38 -6.23
N GLY A 21 23.04 18.88 -5.24
CA GLY A 21 23.58 18.26 -4.02
C GLY A 21 23.90 19.25 -2.90
N HIS A 22 23.69 20.56 -3.10
CA HIS A 22 23.90 21.54 -2.04
C HIS A 22 22.74 21.53 -1.04
N LEU A 23 23.07 21.30 0.24
CA LEU A 23 22.13 21.35 1.36
C LEU A 23 21.78 22.81 1.67
N ILE A 24 20.59 23.23 1.23
CA ILE A 24 20.11 24.61 1.37
C ILE A 24 18.68 24.66 1.90
N ARG A 25 18.37 25.72 2.64
CA ARG A 25 17.02 26.08 3.09
C ARG A 25 16.16 26.56 1.92
N PRO A 26 14.90 26.15 1.81
CA PRO A 26 13.98 26.67 0.80
C PRO A 26 13.75 28.18 0.85
N SER A 27 13.75 28.80 2.04
CA SER A 27 13.39 30.21 2.20
C SER A 27 14.44 31.18 1.65
N ASP A 28 15.70 30.96 1.99
CA ASP A 28 16.80 31.92 1.79
C ASP A 28 17.99 31.33 1.01
N ARG A 29 17.97 30.02 0.73
CA ARG A 29 19.05 29.24 0.11
C ARG A 29 20.33 29.15 0.95
N GLU A 30 20.28 29.51 2.22
CA GLU A 30 21.40 29.37 3.14
C GLU A 30 21.52 27.93 3.64
N ARG A 31 22.72 27.54 4.09
CA ARG A 31 22.96 26.20 4.62
C ARG A 31 22.40 26.08 6.05
N PRO A 32 21.53 25.10 6.33
CA PRO A 32 21.07 24.85 7.70
C PRO A 32 22.21 24.24 8.54
N LYS A 33 22.44 24.82 9.72
CA LYS A 33 23.39 24.34 10.73
C LYS A 33 22.72 23.44 11.77
N LYS A 34 21.41 23.58 11.99
CA LYS A 34 20.65 22.76 12.93
C LYS A 34 19.39 22.19 12.30
N ILE A 35 19.31 20.85 12.24
CA ILE A 35 18.26 20.13 11.51
C ILE A 35 17.54 19.15 12.43
N LEU A 36 16.21 19.23 12.44
CA LEU A 36 15.35 18.26 13.11
C LEU A 36 14.75 17.28 12.10
N PHE A 37 14.90 15.98 12.32
CA PHE A 37 14.13 14.95 11.64
C PHE A 37 12.99 14.48 12.54
N ILE A 38 11.77 14.42 11.99
CA ILE A 38 10.58 13.92 12.70
C ILE A 38 10.16 12.61 12.06
N ASN A 39 10.24 11.51 12.81
CA ASN A 39 9.74 10.21 12.36
C ASN A 39 8.22 10.10 12.57
N CYS A 40 7.60 9.14 11.88
CA CYS A 40 6.18 8.80 12.03
C CYS A 40 5.18 9.92 11.64
N VAL A 41 5.58 10.88 10.81
CA VAL A 41 4.66 11.94 10.35
C VAL A 41 3.57 11.33 9.46
N GLY A 42 2.34 11.29 9.97
CA GLY A 42 1.19 10.67 9.31
C GLY A 42 1.20 9.14 9.29
N SER A 43 2.05 8.47 10.07
CA SER A 43 2.10 7.00 10.21
C SER A 43 2.10 6.62 11.67
N ARG A 44 1.46 5.50 12.03
CA ARG A 44 1.20 5.13 13.43
C ARG A 44 0.42 6.21 14.18
N ASP A 45 -0.53 6.82 13.47
CA ASP A 45 -1.41 7.86 13.97
C ASP A 45 -2.86 7.42 13.76
N LEU A 46 -3.62 7.34 14.86
CA LEU A 46 -5.01 6.91 14.88
C LEU A 46 -5.96 7.88 14.17
N ARG A 47 -5.52 9.13 13.92
CA ARG A 47 -6.31 10.12 13.18
C ARG A 47 -6.07 10.07 11.68
N SER A 48 -4.97 9.45 11.24
CA SER A 48 -4.58 9.37 9.84
C SER A 48 -4.30 7.92 9.43
N ASN A 49 -3.04 7.48 9.44
CA ASN A 49 -2.67 6.11 9.07
C ASN A 49 -2.17 5.33 10.28
N GLU A 50 -2.90 4.29 10.67
CA GLU A 50 -2.55 3.43 11.81
C GLU A 50 -1.32 2.55 11.54
N TYR A 51 -0.99 2.32 10.28
CA TYR A 51 0.14 1.48 9.89
C TYR A 51 1.50 2.18 9.99
N CYS A 52 2.56 1.39 10.04
CA CYS A 52 3.93 1.86 9.96
C CYS A 52 4.41 1.88 8.51
N SER A 53 5.00 2.99 8.06
CA SER A 53 5.58 3.10 6.72
C SER A 53 6.92 2.37 6.53
N VAL A 54 7.43 1.64 7.53
CA VAL A 54 8.60 0.73 7.50
C VAL A 54 9.98 1.38 7.18
N VAL A 55 10.06 2.26 6.18
CA VAL A 55 11.32 2.80 5.65
C VAL A 55 11.76 4.11 6.31
N CYS A 56 10.84 4.84 6.94
CA CYS A 56 11.10 6.19 7.46
C CYS A 56 12.23 6.27 8.47
N CYS A 57 12.35 5.31 9.40
CA CYS A 57 13.45 5.24 10.36
C CYS A 57 14.81 5.02 9.67
N ASN A 58 14.87 4.18 8.64
CA ASN A 58 16.11 3.93 7.91
C ASN A 58 16.49 5.14 7.04
N LEU A 59 15.51 5.82 6.44
CA LEU A 59 15.74 7.05 5.67
C LEU A 59 16.26 8.19 6.55
N SER A 60 15.71 8.39 7.74
CA SER A 60 16.23 9.41 8.66
C SER A 60 17.65 9.12 9.10
N VAL A 61 17.98 7.87 9.43
CA VAL A 61 19.36 7.46 9.75
C VAL A 61 20.29 7.66 8.53
N LYS A 62 19.84 7.29 7.32
CA LYS A 62 20.63 7.45 6.09
C LYS A 62 20.93 8.91 5.78
N ASN A 63 19.91 9.75 5.73
CA ASN A 63 20.05 11.16 5.36
C ASN A 63 20.77 11.97 6.43
N SER A 64 20.49 11.75 7.73
CA SER A 64 21.25 12.41 8.80
C SER A 64 22.73 12.06 8.76
N LYS A 65 23.07 10.78 8.54
CA LYS A 65 24.47 10.34 8.43
C LYS A 65 25.16 10.90 7.19
N LEU A 66 24.45 10.99 6.06
CA LEU A 66 24.97 11.62 4.84
C LEU A 66 25.27 13.10 5.07
N VAL A 67 24.34 13.84 5.69
CA VAL A 67 24.55 15.25 6.02
C VAL A 67 25.78 15.41 6.91
N ILE A 68 25.90 14.70 8.05
CA ILE A 68 27.10 14.83 8.91
C ILE A 68 28.40 14.48 8.18
N SER A 69 28.37 13.57 7.21
CA SER A 69 29.59 13.17 6.49
C SER A 69 30.12 14.27 5.56
N GLU A 70 29.22 15.03 4.93
CA GLU A 70 29.57 16.19 4.09
C GLU A 70 29.74 17.48 4.92
N HIS A 71 29.04 17.55 6.04
CA HIS A 71 28.79 18.75 6.82
C HIS A 71 28.94 18.46 8.33
N PRO A 72 30.18 18.26 8.83
CA PRO A 72 30.42 17.80 10.19
C PRO A 72 30.03 18.79 11.29
N ASP A 73 29.91 20.07 10.96
CA ASP A 73 29.49 21.17 11.84
C ASP A 73 27.97 21.27 12.01
N THR A 74 27.18 20.47 11.28
CA THR A 74 25.72 20.48 11.38
C THR A 74 25.24 19.65 12.59
N GLU A 75 24.45 20.28 13.46
CA GLU A 75 23.75 19.63 14.57
C GLU A 75 22.47 18.95 14.06
N ILE A 76 22.35 17.64 14.29
CA ILE A 76 21.18 16.87 13.86
C ILE A 76 20.50 16.22 15.06
N VAL A 77 19.19 16.46 15.17
CA VAL A 77 18.31 15.77 16.09
C VAL A 77 17.33 14.92 15.30
N VAL A 78 17.16 13.66 15.67
CA VAL A 78 16.13 12.76 15.14
C VAL A 78 15.14 12.45 16.26
N CYS A 79 13.93 12.98 16.15
CA CYS A 79 12.83 12.72 17.06
C CYS A 79 12.04 11.48 16.61
N TYR A 80 11.80 10.53 17.53
CA TYR A 80 11.17 9.25 17.20
C TYR A 80 10.35 8.66 18.35
N ILE A 81 9.37 7.79 18.01
CA ILE A 81 8.66 6.94 18.99
C ILE A 81 9.45 5.66 19.22
N ASP A 82 9.68 4.87 18.17
CA ASP A 82 10.56 3.69 18.18
C ASP A 82 11.43 3.68 16.92
N MET A 83 12.73 3.41 17.07
CA MET A 83 13.62 3.19 15.93
C MET A 83 13.40 1.77 15.40
N ARG A 84 12.86 1.66 14.18
CA ARG A 84 12.55 0.37 13.52
C ARG A 84 13.56 0.04 12.43
N ASN A 85 14.83 -0.07 12.81
CA ASN A 85 15.93 -0.47 11.92
C ASN A 85 16.00 -2.00 11.81
N CYS A 86 14.90 -2.63 11.37
CA CYS A 86 14.83 -4.08 11.24
C CYS A 86 15.40 -4.57 9.90
N GLY A 87 16.36 -5.49 9.96
CA GLY A 87 17.04 -6.00 8.78
C GLY A 87 18.48 -6.39 9.10
N LYS A 88 19.17 -6.94 8.11
CA LYS A 88 20.60 -7.22 8.23
C LYS A 88 21.38 -5.90 8.23
N ASP A 89 22.27 -5.71 9.19
CA ASP A 89 23.18 -4.56 9.32
C ASP A 89 22.50 -3.19 9.57
N TYR A 90 21.18 -3.16 9.78
CA TYR A 90 20.43 -1.92 9.97
C TYR A 90 20.65 -1.31 11.36
N GLU A 91 20.70 -2.16 12.40
CA GLU A 91 21.02 -1.74 13.78
C GLU A 91 22.48 -1.27 13.89
N GLU A 92 23.40 -1.95 13.20
CA GLU A 92 24.81 -1.56 13.10
C GLU A 92 24.96 -0.21 12.39
N TYR A 93 24.17 0.05 11.35
CA TYR A 93 24.15 1.35 10.68
C TYR A 93 23.58 2.44 11.58
N TYR A 94 22.50 2.16 12.32
CA TYR A 94 21.95 3.05 13.33
C TYR A 94 22.98 3.40 14.43
N ARG A 95 23.67 2.40 14.99
CA ARG A 95 24.74 2.60 15.98
C ARG A 95 25.88 3.45 15.43
N ARG A 96 26.31 3.23 14.18
CA ARG A 96 27.32 4.07 13.52
C ARG A 96 26.85 5.51 13.36
N ALA A 97 25.59 5.73 12.99
CA ALA A 97 25.00 7.06 12.90
C ALA A 97 25.00 7.78 14.26
N ARG A 98 24.55 7.10 15.32
CA ARG A 98 24.59 7.63 16.70
C ARG A 98 26.00 7.99 17.15
N ASN A 99 26.99 7.13 16.87
CA ASN A 99 28.39 7.40 17.22
C ASN A 99 29.02 8.56 16.43
N SER A 100 28.33 9.06 15.39
CA SER A 100 28.78 10.20 14.59
C SER A 100 28.30 11.55 15.12
N GLY A 101 27.69 11.58 16.31
CA GLY A 101 27.19 12.81 16.94
C GLY A 101 25.73 13.13 16.65
N ILE A 102 25.00 12.26 15.94
CA ILE A 102 23.55 12.44 15.72
C ILE A 102 22.80 12.18 17.03
N ILE A 103 21.98 13.14 17.44
CA ILE A 103 21.17 13.02 18.65
C ILE A 103 19.86 12.32 18.29
N PHE A 104 19.64 11.14 18.86
CA PHE A 104 18.37 10.44 18.75
C PHE A 104 17.56 10.68 20.01
N MET A 105 16.48 11.43 19.88
CA MET A 105 15.60 11.81 20.99
C MET A 105 14.29 11.03 20.87
N LYS A 106 14.03 10.18 21.87
CA LYS A 106 12.75 9.49 21.97
C LYS A 106 11.72 10.47 22.50
N GLY A 107 10.66 10.75 21.75
CA GLY A 107 9.70 11.78 22.13
C GLY A 107 8.66 12.03 21.05
N LEU A 108 7.72 12.90 21.37
CA LEU A 108 6.72 13.41 20.43
C LEU A 108 6.98 14.89 20.16
N VAL A 109 6.65 15.31 18.94
CA VAL A 109 6.66 16.71 18.54
C VAL A 109 5.24 17.25 18.64
N GLY A 110 5.07 18.37 19.35
CA GLY A 110 3.78 19.01 19.56
C GLY A 110 3.48 20.03 18.47
N ASN A 111 4.04 21.23 18.61
CA ASN A 111 3.83 22.35 17.70
C ASN A 111 5.14 22.78 17.00
N ILE A 112 5.02 23.33 15.79
CA ILE A 112 6.11 23.93 15.03
C ILE A 112 5.67 25.33 14.62
N GLU A 113 6.37 26.35 15.11
CA GLU A 113 6.13 27.76 14.77
C GLU A 113 7.30 28.32 13.98
N GLU A 114 7.01 29.14 12.96
CA GLU A 114 8.03 29.84 12.19
C GLU A 114 8.27 31.23 12.80
N ASP A 115 9.53 31.56 13.06
CA ASP A 115 9.94 32.92 13.39
C ASP A 115 9.79 33.81 12.12
N PRO A 116 8.98 34.88 12.16
CA PRO A 116 8.72 35.72 11.00
C PRO A 116 9.97 36.45 10.47
N GLU A 117 10.97 36.74 11.32
CA GLU A 117 12.17 37.49 10.94
C GLU A 117 13.27 36.57 10.39
N THR A 118 13.61 35.52 11.15
CA THR A 118 14.74 34.61 10.81
C THR A 118 14.34 33.45 9.90
N LYS A 119 13.03 33.17 9.79
CA LYS A 119 12.47 31.98 9.13
C LYS A 119 12.89 30.66 9.78
N ASN A 120 13.47 30.71 10.98
CA ASN A 120 13.80 29.54 11.79
C ASN A 120 12.52 28.93 12.38
N LEU A 121 12.64 27.69 12.84
CA LEU A 121 11.53 26.88 13.30
C LEU A 121 11.69 26.62 14.80
N ILE A 122 10.77 27.13 15.59
CA ILE A 122 10.67 26.88 17.03
C ILE A 122 9.79 25.64 17.21
N VAL A 123 10.38 24.58 17.75
CA VAL A 123 9.73 23.27 17.85
C VAL A 123 9.56 22.87 19.30
N GLN A 124 8.30 22.60 19.69
CA GLN A 124 7.95 22.03 20.98
C GLN A 124 8.05 20.51 20.92
N MET A 125 8.82 19.93 21.84
CA MET A 125 9.06 18.49 21.90
C MET A 125 8.90 18.00 23.34
N GLU A 126 8.42 16.77 23.48
CA GLU A 126 8.28 16.09 24.77
C GLU A 126 9.19 14.84 24.77
N PRO A 127 10.41 14.94 25.34
CA PRO A 127 11.30 13.80 25.48
C PRO A 127 10.76 12.79 26.48
N VAL A 128 10.81 11.51 26.11
CA VAL A 128 10.46 10.41 27.01
C VAL A 128 11.47 10.35 28.16
N GLY A 129 10.96 10.27 29.39
CA GLY A 129 11.78 10.26 30.61
C GLY A 129 12.00 11.64 31.21
N THR A 130 11.39 12.68 30.62
CA THR A 130 11.31 14.02 31.21
C THR A 130 9.84 14.40 31.36
N ASP A 131 9.47 15.05 32.47
CA ASP A 131 8.12 15.62 32.66
C ASP A 131 8.06 17.07 32.14
N THR A 132 8.85 17.39 31.11
CA THR A 132 9.03 18.75 30.62
C THR A 132 8.92 18.80 29.11
N ILE A 133 8.13 19.76 28.63
CA ILE A 133 8.16 20.17 27.22
C ILE A 133 9.39 21.05 27.03
N ILE A 134 10.20 20.74 26.03
CA ILE A 134 11.35 21.55 25.63
C ILE A 134 11.02 22.29 24.35
N GLU A 135 11.50 23.52 24.24
CA GLU A 135 11.49 24.30 23.01
C GLU A 135 12.91 24.41 22.48
N MET A 136 13.08 24.09 21.20
CA MET A 136 14.36 24.22 20.52
C MET A 136 14.13 24.87 19.16
N GLU A 137 15.04 25.77 18.81
CA GLU A 137 15.11 26.40 17.50
C GLU A 137 15.92 25.53 16.53
N PHE A 138 15.43 25.42 15.29
CA PHE A 138 16.03 24.70 14.18
C PHE A 138 15.98 25.54 12.89
N ASP A 139 17.01 25.42 12.05
CA ASP A 139 17.05 26.13 10.76
C ASP A 139 16.15 25.43 9.72
N MET A 140 15.98 24.12 9.88
CA MET A 140 15.22 23.25 8.98
C MET A 140 14.61 22.06 9.73
N VAL A 141 13.36 21.71 9.38
CA VAL A 141 12.68 20.51 9.87
C VAL A 141 12.40 19.57 8.70
N VAL A 142 12.72 18.29 8.87
CA VAL A 142 12.57 17.23 7.88
C VAL A 142 11.53 16.21 8.36
N LEU A 143 10.39 16.17 7.70
CA LEU A 143 9.28 15.27 7.96
C LEU A 143 9.50 13.92 7.27
N SER A 144 9.56 12.85 8.05
CA SER A 144 9.54 11.48 7.51
C SER A 144 8.09 11.02 7.34
N SER A 145 7.47 11.53 6.28
CA SER A 145 6.06 11.36 5.95
C SER A 145 5.66 9.92 5.63
N ALA A 146 4.38 9.63 5.84
CA ALA A 146 3.77 8.36 5.50
C ALA A 146 3.85 8.03 4.00
N SER A 147 4.02 6.75 3.71
CA SER A 147 3.89 6.24 2.34
C SER A 147 2.43 5.89 2.08
N LEU A 148 1.86 6.48 1.05
CA LEU A 148 0.49 6.22 0.60
C LEU A 148 0.51 5.41 -0.70
N PRO A 149 -0.55 4.64 -0.99
CA PRO A 149 -0.71 4.03 -2.31
C PRO A 149 -0.72 5.12 -3.39
N SER A 150 -0.04 4.86 -4.50
CA SER A 150 -0.01 5.81 -5.62
C SER A 150 -1.38 5.90 -6.30
N GLN A 151 -1.64 7.02 -6.98
CA GLN A 151 -2.87 7.18 -7.77
C GLN A 151 -3.03 6.04 -8.80
N GLY A 152 -1.93 5.66 -9.49
CA GLY A 152 -1.93 4.52 -10.41
C GLY A 152 -2.22 3.17 -9.73
N THR A 153 -1.88 3.01 -8.45
CA THR A 153 -2.24 1.81 -7.66
C THR A 153 -3.75 1.72 -7.44
N VAL A 154 -4.42 2.85 -7.20
CA VAL A 154 -5.87 2.90 -7.03
C VAL A 154 -6.59 2.65 -8.36
N GLU A 155 -6.07 3.21 -9.44
CA GLU A 155 -6.62 3.04 -10.79
C GLU A 155 -6.50 1.60 -11.27
N ILE A 156 -5.31 0.98 -11.15
CA ILE A 156 -5.09 -0.39 -11.61
C ILE A 156 -5.92 -1.39 -10.78
N ALA A 157 -6.18 -1.11 -9.51
CA ALA A 157 -7.04 -1.95 -8.69
C ALA A 157 -8.47 -2.01 -9.26
N SER A 158 -9.00 -0.87 -9.70
CA SER A 158 -10.31 -0.77 -10.33
C SER A 158 -10.35 -1.47 -11.69
N VAL A 159 -9.33 -1.25 -12.52
CA VAL A 159 -9.23 -1.84 -13.87
C VAL A 159 -9.12 -3.36 -13.81
N MET A 160 -8.32 -3.88 -12.87
CA MET A 160 -8.03 -5.31 -12.76
C MET A 160 -8.95 -6.03 -11.77
N ASN A 161 -9.92 -5.33 -11.18
CA ASN A 161 -10.83 -5.84 -10.13
C ASN A 161 -10.07 -6.50 -8.95
N MET A 162 -9.01 -5.83 -8.49
CA MET A 162 -8.18 -6.29 -7.38
C MET A 162 -8.68 -5.74 -6.05
N GLU A 163 -8.57 -6.54 -4.99
CA GLU A 163 -8.85 -6.08 -3.63
C GLU A 163 -7.73 -5.17 -3.11
N ARG A 164 -8.12 -4.23 -2.24
CA ARG A 164 -7.19 -3.43 -1.45
C ARG A 164 -7.32 -3.78 0.03
N SER A 165 -6.20 -3.72 0.73
CA SER A 165 -6.12 -3.87 2.18
C SER A 165 -6.63 -2.59 2.88
N PRO A 166 -6.95 -2.62 4.19
CA PRO A 166 -7.43 -1.44 4.92
C PRO A 166 -6.46 -0.25 4.91
N ASP A 167 -5.17 -0.50 4.71
CA ASP A 167 -4.12 0.51 4.53
C ASP A 167 -4.11 1.14 3.12
N GLY A 168 -5.00 0.71 2.23
CA GLY A 168 -5.19 1.22 0.88
C GLY A 168 -4.28 0.61 -0.19
N PHE A 169 -3.34 -0.27 0.18
CA PHE A 169 -2.45 -0.96 -0.76
C PHE A 169 -3.13 -2.19 -1.39
N LEU A 170 -2.54 -2.76 -2.45
CA LEU A 170 -3.07 -3.95 -3.09
C LEU A 170 -2.96 -5.16 -2.16
N LYS A 171 -4.04 -5.91 -2.06
CA LYS A 171 -4.16 -7.06 -1.16
C LYS A 171 -3.67 -8.35 -1.83
N GLU A 172 -2.78 -9.04 -1.16
CA GLU A 172 -2.35 -10.40 -1.53
C GLU A 172 -3.45 -11.43 -1.31
N PHE A 173 -3.29 -12.61 -1.92
CA PHE A 173 -4.20 -13.73 -1.74
C PHE A 173 -4.23 -14.22 -0.29
N HIS A 174 -3.05 -14.40 0.31
CA HIS A 174 -2.92 -14.76 1.72
C HIS A 174 -1.60 -14.26 2.30
N ALA A 175 -1.67 -13.54 3.43
CA ALA A 175 -0.54 -12.86 4.08
C ALA A 175 0.72 -13.69 4.42
N ARG A 176 0.70 -15.02 4.23
CA ARG A 176 1.81 -15.93 4.59
C ARG A 176 2.02 -17.02 3.55
N LEU A 177 0.95 -17.72 3.18
CA LEU A 177 1.02 -18.85 2.26
C LEU A 177 1.19 -18.40 0.81
N ASP A 178 0.55 -17.28 0.44
CA ASP A 178 0.67 -16.72 -0.90
C ASP A 178 0.66 -15.19 -0.85
N PRO A 179 1.80 -14.57 -0.47
CA PRO A 179 1.91 -13.13 -0.29
C PRO A 179 2.16 -12.38 -1.61
N ILE A 180 2.09 -13.07 -2.76
CA ILE A 180 2.47 -12.53 -4.06
C ILE A 180 1.29 -12.59 -5.03
N SER A 181 0.55 -13.69 -5.08
CA SER A 181 -0.63 -13.79 -5.93
C SER A 181 -1.76 -12.91 -5.40
N THR A 182 -2.73 -12.65 -6.26
CA THR A 182 -3.98 -11.98 -5.89
C THR A 182 -5.15 -12.93 -6.07
N LYS A 183 -6.36 -12.52 -5.69
CA LYS A 183 -7.58 -13.27 -6.01
C LYS A 183 -7.88 -13.34 -7.51
N VAL A 184 -7.28 -12.45 -8.30
CA VAL A 184 -7.43 -12.44 -9.76
C VAL A 184 -6.37 -13.38 -10.34
N PRO A 185 -6.78 -14.53 -10.93
CA PRO A 185 -5.82 -15.49 -11.45
C PRO A 185 -4.90 -14.88 -12.51
N GLY A 186 -3.60 -15.14 -12.41
CA GLY A 186 -2.58 -14.61 -13.32
C GLY A 186 -2.12 -13.18 -13.00
N VAL A 187 -2.66 -12.54 -11.95
CA VAL A 187 -2.22 -11.22 -11.49
C VAL A 187 -1.44 -11.36 -10.18
N TYR A 188 -0.22 -10.81 -10.18
CA TYR A 188 0.75 -10.92 -9.09
C TYR A 188 1.24 -9.54 -8.65
N LEU A 189 1.71 -9.46 -7.41
CA LEU A 189 2.16 -8.22 -6.76
C LEU A 189 3.68 -8.18 -6.59
N ALA A 190 4.28 -7.02 -6.82
CA ALA A 190 5.70 -6.79 -6.57
C ALA A 190 5.98 -5.37 -6.09
N GLY A 191 6.69 -5.24 -4.96
CA GLY A 191 7.19 -3.96 -4.47
C GLY A 191 6.20 -3.21 -3.59
N SER A 192 6.29 -1.88 -3.60
CA SER A 192 5.55 -1.01 -2.68
C SER A 192 4.05 -0.92 -2.96
N CYS A 193 3.56 -1.39 -4.12
CA CYS A 193 2.12 -1.39 -4.42
C CYS A 193 1.31 -2.30 -3.49
N GLN A 194 1.93 -3.33 -2.92
CA GLN A 194 1.33 -4.25 -1.94
C GLN A 194 1.46 -3.73 -0.49
N GLY A 195 2.27 -2.70 -0.27
CA GLY A 195 2.58 -2.18 1.06
C GLY A 195 4.03 -1.72 1.13
N GLN A 196 4.30 -0.68 1.91
CA GLN A 196 5.63 -0.07 1.94
C GLN A 196 6.69 -1.04 2.47
N LYS A 197 7.82 -1.15 1.74
CA LYS A 197 8.91 -2.08 2.05
C LYS A 197 10.25 -1.54 1.55
N GLY A 198 11.34 -2.05 2.12
CA GLY A 198 12.70 -1.75 1.67
C GLY A 198 12.98 -2.28 0.26
N ILE A 199 14.03 -1.73 -0.37
CA ILE A 199 14.44 -2.09 -1.74
C ILE A 199 14.77 -3.58 -1.83
N ASP A 200 15.48 -4.13 -0.84
CA ASP A 200 15.84 -5.54 -0.75
C ASP A 200 14.60 -6.45 -0.77
N LYS A 201 13.57 -6.10 0.00
CA LYS A 201 12.30 -6.83 0.05
C LYS A 201 11.52 -6.68 -1.24
N ALA A 202 11.50 -5.49 -1.84
CA ALA A 202 10.85 -5.25 -3.13
C ALA A 202 11.48 -6.10 -4.24
N VAL A 203 12.82 -6.16 -4.31
CA VAL A 203 13.54 -7.00 -5.27
C VAL A 203 13.29 -8.49 -5.01
N GLY A 204 13.30 -8.92 -3.75
CA GLY A 204 12.97 -10.29 -3.39
C GLY A 204 11.55 -10.69 -3.81
N GLN A 205 10.57 -9.81 -3.55
CA GLN A 205 9.18 -10.02 -3.95
C GLN A 205 9.03 -10.03 -5.48
N ALA A 206 9.73 -9.16 -6.21
CA ALA A 206 9.70 -9.14 -7.67
C ALA A 206 10.21 -10.45 -8.29
N LYS A 207 11.29 -11.04 -7.73
CA LYS A 207 11.76 -12.38 -8.13
C LYS A 207 10.70 -13.45 -7.85
N GLY A 208 10.04 -13.38 -6.70
CA GLY A 208 8.92 -14.25 -6.36
C GLY A 208 7.75 -14.13 -7.33
N ALA A 209 7.35 -12.90 -7.68
CA ALA A 209 6.29 -12.63 -8.65
C ALA A 209 6.63 -13.17 -10.04
N ALA A 210 7.86 -12.99 -10.51
CA ALA A 210 8.32 -13.58 -11.76
C ALA A 210 8.26 -15.12 -11.73
N SER A 211 8.64 -15.74 -10.61
CA SER A 211 8.52 -17.20 -10.43
C SER A 211 7.06 -17.65 -10.46
N SER A 212 6.16 -16.98 -9.73
CA SER A 212 4.74 -17.34 -9.69
C SER A 212 4.07 -17.18 -11.04
N ALA A 213 4.39 -16.11 -11.79
CA ALA A 213 3.93 -15.90 -13.16
C ALA A 213 4.51 -16.93 -14.14
N GLY A 214 5.75 -17.39 -13.91
CA GLY A 214 6.41 -18.41 -14.72
C GLY A 214 5.76 -19.79 -14.65
N ILE A 215 5.07 -20.13 -13.55
CA ILE A 215 4.42 -21.44 -13.38
C ILE A 215 3.36 -21.73 -14.45
N PRO A 216 2.31 -20.89 -14.63
CA PRO A 216 1.31 -21.13 -15.67
C PRO A 216 1.91 -20.97 -17.07
N MET A 217 2.84 -20.03 -17.27
CA MET A 217 3.50 -19.82 -18.56
C MET A 217 4.34 -21.04 -18.99
N GLY A 218 5.02 -21.68 -18.05
CA GLY A 218 5.88 -22.85 -18.32
C GLY A 218 5.09 -24.12 -18.59
N LYS A 219 3.91 -24.29 -17.97
CA LYS A 219 3.04 -25.43 -18.23
C LYS A 219 2.34 -25.35 -19.59
N GLY A 220 2.06 -24.14 -20.09
CA GLY A 220 1.32 -23.92 -21.33
C GLY A 220 -0.19 -24.23 -21.23
N GLU A 221 -0.65 -24.77 -20.10
CA GLU A 221 -2.05 -25.04 -19.79
C GLU A 221 -2.39 -24.53 -18.37
N TYR A 222 -3.66 -24.19 -18.17
CA TYR A 222 -4.18 -23.69 -16.89
C TYR A 222 -5.54 -24.31 -16.60
N THR A 223 -5.72 -24.82 -15.39
CA THR A 223 -6.98 -25.37 -14.91
C THR A 223 -7.80 -24.27 -14.27
N MET A 224 -9.01 -24.05 -14.78
CA MET A 224 -9.98 -23.11 -14.24
C MET A 224 -11.11 -23.84 -13.53
N GLU A 225 -11.63 -23.25 -12.45
CA GLU A 225 -12.84 -23.73 -11.81
C GLU A 225 -14.05 -23.54 -12.73
N LEU A 226 -14.88 -24.57 -12.85
CA LEU A 226 -16.06 -24.58 -13.73
C LEU A 226 -17.34 -24.10 -13.04
N ILE A 227 -17.24 -23.19 -12.06
CA ILE A 227 -18.40 -22.49 -11.49
C ILE A 227 -18.90 -21.49 -12.54
N ARG A 228 -19.83 -21.90 -13.40
CA ARG A 228 -20.24 -21.17 -14.59
C ARG A 228 -21.76 -21.10 -14.70
N ALA A 229 -22.26 -20.00 -15.25
CA ALA A 229 -23.68 -19.83 -15.51
C ALA A 229 -24.12 -20.79 -16.62
N THR A 230 -25.20 -21.52 -16.38
CA THR A 230 -25.78 -22.50 -17.30
C THR A 230 -27.25 -22.12 -17.51
N PRO A 231 -27.61 -21.50 -18.64
CA PRO A 231 -29.00 -21.17 -18.95
C PRO A 231 -29.77 -22.43 -19.38
N SER A 232 -31.06 -22.46 -19.06
CA SER A 232 -32.04 -23.46 -19.48
C SER A 232 -32.91 -22.87 -20.58
N ASP A 233 -32.83 -23.43 -21.78
CA ASP A 233 -33.59 -22.97 -22.94
C ASP A 233 -35.11 -23.12 -22.74
N GLU A 234 -35.55 -24.14 -22.00
CA GLU A 234 -36.96 -24.40 -21.70
C GLU A 234 -37.57 -23.39 -20.72
N ARG A 235 -36.79 -22.95 -19.73
CA ARG A 235 -37.24 -21.98 -18.70
C ARG A 235 -37.02 -20.52 -19.11
N CYS A 236 -36.22 -20.27 -20.14
CA CYS A 236 -35.83 -18.93 -20.53
C CYS A 236 -36.98 -18.17 -21.20
N ALA A 237 -37.43 -17.08 -20.56
CA ALA A 237 -38.44 -16.18 -21.14
C ALA A 237 -37.89 -15.18 -22.18
N LYS A 238 -36.61 -15.30 -22.57
CA LYS A 238 -35.92 -14.44 -23.55
C LYS A 238 -36.03 -12.93 -23.26
N CYS A 239 -35.98 -12.55 -21.98
CA CYS A 239 -36.03 -11.14 -21.56
C CYS A 239 -34.66 -10.41 -21.61
N TYR A 240 -33.57 -11.15 -21.80
CA TYR A 240 -32.18 -10.69 -21.99
C TYR A 240 -31.55 -9.80 -20.90
N LYS A 241 -32.23 -9.58 -19.77
CA LYS A 241 -31.68 -8.84 -18.60
C LYS A 241 -30.33 -9.38 -18.11
N CYS A 242 -30.10 -10.67 -18.26
CA CYS A 242 -28.84 -11.33 -17.88
C CYS A 242 -27.64 -10.84 -18.69
N ILE A 243 -27.83 -10.37 -19.93
CA ILE A 243 -26.77 -9.85 -20.79
C ILE A 243 -26.27 -8.51 -20.25
N GLU A 244 -27.20 -7.60 -19.95
CA GLU A 244 -26.89 -6.28 -19.36
C GLU A 244 -26.29 -6.41 -17.95
N ALA A 245 -26.75 -7.40 -17.17
CA ALA A 245 -26.27 -7.64 -15.82
C ALA A 245 -24.86 -8.25 -15.75
N CYS A 246 -24.30 -8.75 -16.86
CA CYS A 246 -23.00 -9.43 -16.85
C CYS A 246 -21.84 -8.42 -16.95
N PRO A 247 -21.02 -8.22 -15.89
CA PRO A 247 -19.90 -7.27 -15.94
C PRO A 247 -18.74 -7.71 -16.83
N TYR A 248 -18.75 -8.98 -17.27
CA TYR A 248 -17.71 -9.58 -18.10
C TYR A 248 -18.15 -9.78 -19.55
N SER A 249 -19.37 -9.36 -19.91
CA SER A 249 -19.98 -9.58 -21.23
C SER A 249 -19.92 -11.03 -21.70
N ALA A 250 -20.04 -11.97 -20.75
CA ALA A 250 -19.87 -13.41 -21.01
C ALA A 250 -21.13 -14.09 -21.57
N ILE A 251 -22.25 -13.38 -21.69
CA ILE A 251 -23.53 -13.93 -22.14
C ILE A 251 -23.90 -13.28 -23.48
N SER A 252 -24.18 -14.10 -24.48
CA SER A 252 -24.58 -13.70 -25.83
C SER A 252 -25.82 -14.49 -26.26
N ILE A 253 -26.34 -14.18 -27.46
CA ILE A 253 -27.53 -14.82 -28.03
C ILE A 253 -27.11 -15.55 -29.31
N ASN A 254 -27.61 -16.78 -29.51
CA ASN A 254 -27.43 -17.49 -30.77
C ASN A 254 -28.53 -17.13 -31.81
N GLU A 255 -28.44 -17.72 -33.00
CA GLU A 255 -29.39 -17.49 -34.10
C GLU A 255 -30.85 -17.84 -33.73
N ASN A 256 -31.07 -18.74 -32.77
CA ASN A 256 -32.39 -19.17 -32.31
C ASN A 256 -32.95 -18.29 -31.18
N GLY A 257 -32.23 -17.25 -30.77
CA GLY A 257 -32.62 -16.39 -29.64
C GLY A 257 -32.35 -17.02 -28.27
N ASN A 258 -31.56 -18.10 -28.19
CA ASN A 258 -31.20 -18.75 -26.92
C ASN A 258 -29.89 -18.18 -26.37
N LEU A 259 -29.74 -18.26 -25.05
CA LEU A 259 -28.58 -17.71 -24.35
C LEU A 259 -27.36 -18.63 -24.49
N VAL A 260 -26.23 -18.07 -24.89
CA VAL A 260 -24.93 -18.76 -24.95
C VAL A 260 -23.97 -18.09 -23.99
N VAL A 261 -23.42 -18.86 -23.07
CA VAL A 261 -22.43 -18.38 -22.09
C VAL A 261 -21.04 -18.77 -22.57
N ASP A 262 -20.17 -17.78 -22.77
CA ASP A 262 -18.74 -18.03 -22.92
C ASP A 262 -18.15 -18.49 -21.59
N ILE A 263 -17.78 -19.77 -21.55
CA ILE A 263 -17.22 -20.45 -20.38
C ILE A 263 -15.91 -19.81 -19.94
N ILE A 264 -15.14 -19.23 -20.87
CA ILE A 264 -13.85 -18.60 -20.60
C ILE A 264 -14.04 -17.25 -19.91
N SER A 265 -14.92 -16.41 -20.48
CA SER A 265 -15.18 -15.06 -19.96
C SER A 265 -16.03 -15.04 -18.69
N CYS A 266 -16.91 -16.04 -18.50
CA CYS A 266 -17.77 -16.11 -17.31
C CYS A 266 -16.93 -16.35 -16.05
N ARG A 267 -16.99 -15.43 -15.08
CA ARG A 267 -16.29 -15.59 -13.78
C ARG A 267 -17.11 -16.26 -12.69
N GLY A 268 -18.34 -16.70 -12.99
CA GLY A 268 -19.18 -17.42 -12.03
C GLY A 268 -19.75 -16.56 -10.89
N CYS A 269 -19.82 -15.23 -11.05
CA CYS A 269 -20.26 -14.33 -9.97
C CYS A 269 -21.75 -14.43 -9.60
N GLY A 270 -22.58 -15.09 -10.40
CA GLY A 270 -24.00 -15.32 -10.10
C GLY A 270 -24.96 -14.16 -10.33
N THR A 271 -24.46 -12.98 -10.72
CA THR A 271 -25.31 -11.79 -10.95
C THR A 271 -26.44 -12.05 -11.95
N CYS A 272 -26.16 -12.81 -13.02
CA CYS A 272 -27.16 -13.17 -14.02
C CYS A 272 -28.23 -14.14 -13.48
N ALA A 273 -27.86 -15.08 -12.60
CA ALA A 273 -28.80 -16.00 -11.96
C ALA A 273 -29.74 -15.24 -11.02
N ALA A 274 -29.17 -14.36 -10.18
CA ALA A 274 -29.96 -13.55 -9.24
C ALA A 274 -30.94 -12.58 -9.92
N GLN A 275 -30.61 -12.08 -11.11
CA GLN A 275 -31.46 -11.16 -11.87
C GLN A 275 -32.48 -11.86 -12.78
N CYS A 276 -32.42 -13.19 -12.91
CA CYS A 276 -33.28 -13.93 -13.84
C CYS A 276 -34.68 -14.12 -13.25
N PRO A 277 -35.73 -13.46 -13.77
CA PRO A 277 -37.07 -13.56 -13.19
C PRO A 277 -37.71 -14.94 -13.36
N SER A 278 -37.28 -15.71 -14.36
CA SER A 278 -37.80 -17.05 -14.64
C SER A 278 -36.94 -18.18 -14.03
N ASN A 279 -35.94 -17.86 -13.19
CA ASN A 279 -35.00 -18.83 -12.62
C ASN A 279 -34.44 -19.81 -13.66
N ALA A 280 -34.16 -19.31 -14.86
CA ALA A 280 -33.67 -20.09 -15.99
C ALA A 280 -32.15 -20.23 -16.00
N ILE A 281 -31.42 -19.47 -15.19
CA ILE A 281 -29.96 -19.49 -15.14
C ILE A 281 -29.53 -20.07 -13.81
N GLU A 282 -28.75 -21.15 -13.86
CA GLU A 282 -28.13 -21.75 -12.69
C GLU A 282 -26.62 -21.56 -12.69
N LEU A 283 -26.00 -21.51 -11.51
CA LEU A 283 -24.55 -21.63 -11.39
C LEU A 283 -24.16 -23.08 -11.14
N ARG A 284 -23.26 -23.61 -11.97
CA ARG A 284 -22.68 -24.95 -11.73
C ARG A 284 -22.03 -24.99 -10.35
N TYR A 285 -22.32 -26.05 -9.58
CA TYR A 285 -21.97 -26.26 -8.16
C TYR A 285 -22.73 -25.41 -7.12
N TYR A 286 -23.46 -24.37 -7.53
CA TYR A 286 -24.25 -23.48 -6.69
C TYR A 286 -25.68 -23.33 -7.23
N ARG A 287 -26.35 -24.46 -7.41
CA ARG A 287 -27.73 -24.49 -7.92
C ARG A 287 -28.72 -24.22 -6.80
N ASP A 288 -29.87 -23.66 -7.13
CA ASP A 288 -30.94 -23.35 -6.18
C ASP A 288 -31.32 -24.58 -5.35
N VAL A 289 -31.42 -25.76 -5.96
CA VAL A 289 -31.70 -27.02 -5.26
C VAL A 289 -30.67 -27.37 -4.18
N GLN A 290 -29.40 -27.00 -4.37
CA GLN A 290 -28.35 -27.23 -3.38
C GLN A 290 -28.50 -26.24 -2.23
N TYR A 291 -28.79 -24.97 -2.53
CA TYR A 291 -29.04 -23.95 -1.51
C TYR A 291 -30.28 -24.25 -0.68
N MET A 292 -31.39 -24.64 -1.31
CA MET A 292 -32.62 -25.01 -0.62
C MET A 292 -32.38 -26.21 0.30
N ALA A 293 -31.67 -27.24 -0.17
CA ALA A 293 -31.31 -28.38 0.68
C ALA A 293 -30.46 -27.97 1.91
N TYR A 294 -29.54 -27.00 1.76
CA TYR A 294 -28.82 -26.46 2.91
C TYR A 294 -29.75 -25.68 3.86
N ILE A 295 -30.65 -24.85 3.33
CA ILE A 295 -31.57 -24.04 4.14
C ILE A 295 -32.55 -24.94 4.91
N ASP A 296 -33.12 -25.93 4.26
CA ASP A 296 -34.08 -26.87 4.86
C ASP A 296 -33.45 -27.66 6.01
N GLU A 297 -32.16 -28.01 5.90
CA GLU A 297 -31.40 -28.65 6.98
C GLU A 297 -31.11 -27.71 8.16
N PHE A 298 -30.84 -26.42 7.89
CA PHE A 298 -30.59 -25.42 8.95
C PHE A 298 -31.86 -24.95 9.64
N LEU A 299 -32.98 -24.96 8.94
CA LEU A 299 -34.31 -24.60 9.41
C LEU A 299 -35.22 -25.82 9.25
N PRO A 300 -34.99 -26.90 10.02
CA PRO A 300 -35.89 -28.03 9.97
C PRO A 300 -37.28 -27.53 10.35
N ILE A 301 -38.19 -27.55 9.39
CA ILE A 301 -39.60 -27.27 9.64
C ILE A 301 -40.06 -28.46 10.49
N GLU A 302 -40.16 -28.26 11.80
CA GLU A 302 -40.89 -29.19 12.66
C GLU A 302 -42.36 -29.19 12.20
N ASP A 303 -42.84 -30.35 11.73
CA ASP A 303 -44.24 -30.58 11.37
C ASP A 303 -45.20 -30.29 12.55
#